data_AF-A0A3N9N0D2-F1
#
_entry.id   AF-A0A3N9N0D2-F1
#
_cell.length_a   1.000
_cell.length_b   1.000
_cell.length_c   1.000
_cell.angle_alpha   90.00
_cell.angle_beta   90.00
_cell.angle_gamma   90.00
#
_symmetry.space_group_name_H-M   'P 1'
#
loop_
_entity.id
_entity.type
_entity.pdbx_description
1 polymer ?
#
loop_
_entity_poly.entity_id
_entity_poly.type
_entity_poly.pdbx_seq_one_letter_code
_entity_poly.pdbx_strand_id
1 'polypeptide(L)'
;MELTDFSFRLIILMFPGIVCSVIYRKLKGAQARKDWEDLLEIVVFSILSYLGYQIIIQIISYLFSYDLKAFENIFDIFLNNATPGWIDILGVTIVGSVLAFIASYSYNHYFINRLGKLLHVTNRHGDEDGWSYFHNSPETKWVLIRDFKNDLIYYGGISHFSESGFMREIILSGVDIYLNSTGEFLYKADKVYLELEDYSYAIEIPVFPQYANQ
;
A
#
# COMPACT_ATOMS: atom_id res chain seq x y z
N MET A 1 -7.65 3.79 39.97
CA MET A 1 -8.44 3.85 38.73
C MET A 1 -9.23 2.58 38.63
N GLU A 2 -10.53 2.68 38.39
CA GLU A 2 -11.31 1.50 37.98
C GLU A 2 -10.80 1.07 36.59
N LEU A 3 -10.70 -0.24 36.35
CA LEU A 3 -10.17 -0.83 35.11
C LEU A 3 -10.82 -0.22 33.85
N THR A 4 -12.09 0.15 33.95
CA THR A 4 -12.89 0.76 32.89
C THR A 4 -12.31 2.08 32.38
N ASP A 5 -11.84 2.97 33.27
CA ASP A 5 -11.29 4.28 32.90
C ASP A 5 -9.97 4.14 32.14
N PHE A 6 -9.16 3.15 32.55
CA PHE A 6 -7.89 2.86 31.89
C PHE A 6 -8.11 2.36 30.46
N SER A 7 -9.01 1.40 30.29
CA SER A 7 -9.35 0.85 28.97
C SER A 7 -9.91 1.91 28.03
N PHE A 8 -10.82 2.77 28.51
CA PHE A 8 -11.40 3.84 27.70
C PHE A 8 -10.34 4.84 27.24
N ARG A 9 -9.44 5.24 28.14
CA ARG A 9 -8.33 6.14 27.82
C ARG A 9 -7.38 5.53 26.80
N LEU A 10 -7.06 4.25 26.93
CA LEU A 10 -6.21 3.54 26.00
C LEU A 10 -6.82 3.49 24.59
N ILE A 11 -8.14 3.27 24.48
CA ILE A 11 -8.85 3.32 23.19
C ILE A 11 -8.73 4.71 22.55
N ILE A 12 -8.94 5.79 23.32
CA ILE A 12 -8.80 7.16 22.82
C ILE A 12 -7.36 7.44 22.36
N LEU A 13 -6.37 6.98 23.13
CA LEU A 13 -4.96 7.13 22.77
C LEU A 13 -4.60 6.33 21.52
N MET A 14 -5.23 5.18 21.30
CA MET A 14 -4.97 4.36 20.10
C MET A 14 -5.76 4.82 18.87
N PHE A 15 -6.80 5.64 19.04
CA PHE A 15 -7.64 6.14 17.95
C PHE A 15 -6.86 6.72 16.74
N PRO A 16 -5.91 7.67 16.93
CA PRO A 16 -5.12 8.17 15.81
C PRO A 16 -4.35 7.05 15.09
N GLY A 17 -3.77 6.09 15.82
CA GLY A 17 -3.09 4.95 15.19
C GLY A 17 -4.02 4.01 14.44
N ILE A 18 -5.26 3.83 14.90
CA ILE A 18 -6.29 3.05 14.19
C ILE A 18 -6.57 3.70 12.84
N VAL A 19 -6.81 5.02 12.83
CA VAL A 19 -7.05 5.78 11.60
C VAL A 19 -5.84 5.68 10.66
N CYS A 20 -4.62 5.84 11.19
CA CYS A 20 -3.38 5.72 10.42
C CYS A 20 -3.22 4.34 9.79
N SER A 21 -3.40 3.27 10.56
CA SER A 21 -3.26 1.89 10.07
C SER A 21 -4.29 1.61 8.97
N VAL A 22 -5.53 2.07 9.11
CA VAL A 22 -6.55 1.93 8.05
C VAL A 22 -6.13 2.63 6.76
N ILE A 23 -5.61 3.87 6.85
CA ILE A 23 -5.11 4.61 5.66
C ILE A 23 -3.91 3.90 5.05
N TYR A 24 -2.90 3.58 5.87
CA TYR A 24 -1.67 2.92 5.43
C TYR A 24 -1.96 1.60 4.71
N ARG A 25 -2.86 0.77 5.26
CA ARG A 25 -3.28 -0.49 4.64
C ARG A 25 -3.95 -0.30 3.29
N LYS A 26 -4.86 0.67 3.18
CA LYS A 26 -5.53 0.96 1.90
C LYS A 26 -4.56 1.38 0.81
N LEU A 27 -3.49 2.09 1.17
CA LEU A 27 -2.50 2.60 0.21
C LEU A 27 -1.38 1.60 -0.11
N LYS A 28 -1.12 0.64 0.78
CA LYS A 28 -0.14 -0.44 0.59
C LYS A 28 -0.68 -1.61 -0.22
N GLY A 29 -2.00 -1.80 -0.27
CA GLY A 29 -2.64 -2.97 -0.87
C GLY A 29 -2.90 -4.09 0.15
N ALA A 30 -3.79 -5.02 -0.20
CA ALA A 30 -4.24 -6.07 0.71
C ALA A 30 -3.18 -7.18 0.84
N GLN A 31 -2.52 -7.27 2.00
CA GLN A 31 -1.63 -8.39 2.34
C GLN A 31 -2.23 -9.21 3.50
N ALA A 32 -2.17 -10.53 3.38
CA ALA A 32 -2.54 -11.42 4.48
C ALA A 32 -1.52 -11.25 5.62
N ARG A 33 -1.98 -10.78 6.78
CA ARG A 33 -1.17 -10.55 7.98
C ARG A 33 -1.85 -11.14 9.21
N LYS A 34 -1.08 -11.32 10.28
CA LYS A 34 -1.55 -11.83 11.57
C LYS A 34 -2.08 -10.69 12.42
N ASP A 35 -3.13 -10.93 13.21
CA ASP A 35 -3.80 -9.91 14.04
C ASP A 35 -2.87 -9.14 15.00
N TRP A 36 -1.79 -9.78 15.48
CA TRP A 36 -0.82 -9.11 16.36
C TRP A 36 0.04 -8.06 15.63
N GLU A 37 0.26 -8.22 14.33
CA GLU A 37 0.98 -7.25 13.50
C GLU A 37 0.16 -5.97 13.35
N ASP A 38 -1.16 -6.12 13.17
CA ASP A 38 -2.12 -5.01 13.11
C ASP A 38 -2.13 -4.24 14.45
N LEU A 39 -2.13 -4.94 15.59
CA LEU A 39 -2.10 -4.29 16.90
C LEU A 39 -0.80 -3.50 17.12
N LEU A 40 0.36 -4.08 16.77
CA LEU A 40 1.64 -3.37 16.86
C LEU A 40 1.68 -2.16 15.93
N GLU A 41 1.17 -2.29 14.71
CA GLU A 41 1.12 -1.19 13.74
C GLU A 41 0.29 -0.02 14.29
N ILE A 42 -0.87 -0.29 14.88
CA ILE A 42 -1.71 0.72 15.54
C ILE A 42 -0.97 1.40 16.70
N VAL A 43 -0.30 0.62 17.56
CA VAL A 43 0.46 1.19 18.70
C VAL A 43 1.59 2.10 18.19
N VAL A 44 2.36 1.64 17.21
CA VAL A 44 3.47 2.41 16.64
C VAL A 44 2.97 3.69 15.98
N PHE A 45 1.94 3.62 15.15
CA PHE A 45 1.36 4.82 14.53
C PHE A 45 0.79 5.78 15.56
N SER A 46 0.17 5.29 16.63
CA SER A 46 -0.34 6.15 17.71
C SER A 46 0.82 6.95 18.31
N ILE A 47 1.89 6.27 18.75
CA ILE A 47 3.07 6.91 19.35
C ILE A 47 3.69 7.93 18.40
N LEU A 48 3.89 7.57 17.13
CA LEU A 48 4.46 8.46 16.11
C LEU A 48 3.58 9.67 15.82
N SER A 49 2.25 9.50 15.83
CA SER A 49 1.30 10.61 15.61
C SER A 49 1.38 11.63 16.72
N TYR A 50 1.38 11.18 17.97
CA TYR A 50 1.54 12.08 19.12
C TYR A 50 2.91 12.77 19.10
N LEU A 51 3.99 12.04 18.78
CA LEU A 51 5.34 12.62 18.69
C LEU A 51 5.43 13.67 17.60
N GLY A 52 4.89 13.38 16.42
CA GLY A 52 4.84 14.33 15.31
C GLY A 52 4.07 15.59 15.68
N TYR A 53 2.91 15.45 16.33
CA TYR A 53 2.11 16.58 16.79
C TYR A 53 2.87 17.44 17.80
N GLN A 54 3.53 16.81 18.79
CA GLN A 54 4.33 17.51 19.79
C GLN A 54 5.48 18.32 19.14
N ILE A 55 6.20 17.72 18.18
CA ILE A 55 7.27 18.40 17.44
C ILE A 55 6.72 19.61 16.67
N ILE A 56 5.57 19.48 16.00
CA ILE A 56 4.94 20.57 15.24
C ILE A 56 4.56 21.72 16.17
N ILE A 57 3.92 21.44 17.31
CA ILE A 57 3.54 22.48 18.29
C ILE A 57 4.78 23.17 18.86
N GLN A 58 5.86 22.44 19.16
CA GLN A 58 7.12 23.03 19.63
C GLN A 58 7.75 23.96 18.58
N ILE A 59 7.77 23.54 17.31
CA ILE A 59 8.28 24.36 16.20
C ILE A 59 7.45 25.64 16.04
N ILE A 60 6.11 25.55 16.07
CA ILE A 60 5.22 26.72 15.96
C ILE A 60 5.44 27.67 17.14
N SER A 61 5.51 27.14 18.35
CA SER A 61 5.72 27.95 19.57
C SER A 61 7.05 28.70 19.50
N TYR A 62 8.11 28.03 19.03
CA TYR A 62 9.42 28.64 18.82
C TYR A 62 9.39 29.71 17.72
N LEU A 63 8.77 29.44 16.58
CA LEU A 63 8.74 30.36 15.43
C LEU A 63 7.92 31.63 15.69
N PHE A 64 6.80 31.52 16.40
CA PHE A 64 5.89 32.65 16.62
C PHE A 64 6.03 33.28 18.01
N SER A 65 6.94 32.78 18.86
CA SER A 65 7.11 33.23 20.25
C SER A 65 5.80 33.24 21.06
N TYR A 66 4.83 32.41 20.67
CA TYR A 66 3.61 32.19 21.43
C TYR A 66 3.87 31.10 22.46
N ASP A 67 3.51 31.37 23.70
CA ASP A 67 3.34 30.33 24.71
C ASP A 67 2.02 29.61 24.45
N LEU A 68 2.01 28.81 23.37
CA LEU A 68 1.01 27.76 23.23
C LEU A 68 1.29 26.84 24.40
N LYS A 69 0.38 26.81 25.38
CA LYS A 69 0.45 25.89 26.53
C LYS A 69 0.96 24.56 26.00
N ALA A 70 2.19 24.23 26.37
CA ALA A 70 2.88 23.09 25.79
C ALA A 70 1.94 21.90 25.92
N PHE A 71 1.59 21.32 24.77
CA PHE A 71 0.93 20.03 24.75
C PHE A 71 1.70 19.14 25.72
N GLU A 72 1.02 18.64 26.75
CA GLU A 72 1.69 17.88 27.80
C GLU A 72 2.51 16.76 27.16
N ASN A 73 3.70 16.48 27.71
CA ASN A 73 4.56 15.49 27.09
C ASN A 73 3.79 14.19 26.92
N ILE A 74 4.06 13.47 25.84
CA ILE A 74 3.42 12.18 25.58
C ILE A 74 3.56 11.23 26.76
N PHE A 75 4.70 11.28 27.45
CA PHE A 75 4.92 10.52 28.67
C PHE A 75 3.97 10.91 29.79
N ASP A 76 3.56 12.18 29.91
CA ASP A 76 2.56 12.60 30.89
C ASP A 76 1.15 12.10 30.50
N ILE A 77 0.85 12.11 29.20
CA ILE A 77 -0.39 11.56 28.62
C ILE A 77 -0.43 10.03 28.68
N PHE A 78 0.70 9.32 28.67
CA PHE A 78 0.70 7.85 28.78
C PHE A 78 0.88 7.37 30.23
N LEU A 79 1.67 8.06 31.05
CA LEU A 79 2.09 7.60 32.38
C LEU A 79 1.42 8.34 33.54
N ASN A 80 1.11 9.64 33.39
CA ASN A 80 0.73 10.51 34.51
C ASN A 80 -0.78 10.87 34.55
N ASN A 81 -1.64 10.11 33.86
CA ASN A 81 -3.09 10.27 33.89
C ASN A 81 -3.64 11.59 33.31
N ALA A 82 -2.85 12.32 32.53
CA ALA A 82 -3.34 13.48 31.78
C ALA A 82 -4.35 13.09 30.68
N THR A 83 -5.49 13.77 30.64
CA THR A 83 -6.48 13.60 29.58
C THR A 83 -6.19 14.60 28.46
N PRO A 84 -5.84 14.15 27.24
CA PRO A 84 -5.63 15.06 26.13
C PRO A 84 -6.94 15.78 25.79
N GLY A 85 -6.86 17.04 25.40
CA GLY A 85 -8.02 17.79 24.94
C GLY A 85 -8.55 17.22 23.63
N TRP A 86 -9.86 17.36 23.38
CA TRP A 86 -10.48 16.92 22.12
C TRP A 86 -9.83 17.55 20.88
N ILE A 87 -9.39 18.81 20.98
CA ILE A 87 -8.69 19.53 19.90
C ILE A 87 -7.33 18.87 19.61
N ASP A 88 -6.62 18.45 20.65
CA ASP A 88 -5.34 17.76 20.47
C ASP A 88 -5.51 16.40 19.84
N ILE A 89 -6.54 15.63 20.24
CA ILE A 89 -6.84 14.33 19.62
C ILE A 89 -7.10 14.51 18.12
N LEU A 90 -7.85 15.54 17.73
CA LEU A 90 -8.08 15.86 16.32
C LEU A 90 -6.78 16.26 15.61
N GLY A 91 -5.96 17.11 16.22
CA GLY A 91 -4.66 17.53 15.69
C GLY A 91 -3.71 16.36 15.49
N VAL A 92 -3.60 15.48 16.48
CA VAL A 92 -2.81 14.24 16.44
C VAL A 92 -3.31 13.31 15.34
N THR A 93 -4.63 13.18 15.16
CA THR A 93 -5.20 12.34 14.11
C THR A 93 -4.89 12.87 12.71
N ILE A 94 -4.90 14.21 12.52
CA ILE A 94 -4.52 14.84 11.26
C ILE A 94 -3.03 14.60 10.96
N VAL A 95 -2.16 14.85 11.94
CA VAL A 95 -0.71 14.60 11.80
C VAL A 95 -0.44 13.12 11.50
N GLY A 96 -1.10 12.23 12.22
CA GLY A 96 -1.02 10.78 11.99
C GLY A 96 -1.44 10.40 10.57
N SER A 97 -2.54 10.96 10.07
CA SER A 97 -3.01 10.68 8.71
C SER A 97 -1.95 11.08 7.67
N VAL A 98 -1.31 12.25 7.83
CA VAL A 98 -0.19 12.68 6.97
C VAL A 98 1.00 11.72 7.07
N LEU A 99 1.35 11.29 8.29
CA LEU A 99 2.40 10.27 8.50
C LEU A 99 2.07 8.95 7.81
N ALA A 100 0.81 8.51 7.80
CA ALA A 100 0.39 7.30 7.10
C ALA A 100 0.59 7.41 5.58
N PHE A 101 0.30 8.57 4.97
CA PHE A 101 0.62 8.83 3.56
C PHE A 101 2.12 8.77 3.29
N ILE A 102 2.94 9.41 4.13
CA ILE A 102 4.40 9.39 4.00
C ILE A 102 4.94 7.96 4.16
N ALA A 103 4.45 7.22 5.14
CA ALA A 103 4.84 5.84 5.39
C ALA A 103 4.46 4.93 4.21
N SER A 104 3.26 5.09 3.66
CA SER A 104 2.84 4.32 2.48
C SER A 104 3.66 4.66 1.25
N TYR A 105 3.94 5.95 1.02
CA TYR A 105 4.81 6.38 -0.09
C TYR A 105 6.21 5.78 0.06
N SER A 106 6.77 5.81 1.26
CA SER A 106 8.09 5.25 1.57
C SER A 106 8.15 3.74 1.34
N TYR A 107 7.05 3.04 1.64
CA TYR A 107 6.90 1.60 1.39
C TYR A 107 6.83 1.31 -0.11
N ASN A 108 5.92 1.96 -0.84
CA ASN A 108 5.69 1.71 -2.27
C ASN A 108 6.92 2.07 -3.14
N HIS A 109 7.77 3.00 -2.69
CA HIS A 109 9.01 3.36 -3.39
C HIS A 109 10.26 2.62 -2.89
N TYR A 110 10.10 1.54 -2.12
CA TYR A 110 11.19 0.68 -1.66
C TYR A 110 12.31 1.43 -0.91
N PHE A 111 11.96 2.48 -0.16
CA PHE A 111 12.95 3.35 0.45
C PHE A 111 13.89 2.57 1.40
N ILE A 112 13.33 1.66 2.20
CA ILE A 112 14.10 0.81 3.12
C ILE A 112 15.06 -0.11 2.34
N ASN A 113 14.60 -0.75 1.26
CA ASN A 113 15.44 -1.63 0.45
C ASN A 113 16.55 -0.84 -0.28
N ARG A 114 16.26 0.39 -0.71
CA ARG A 114 17.27 1.29 -1.30
C ARG A 114 18.34 1.67 -0.27
N LEU A 115 17.96 2.01 0.96
CA LEU A 115 18.92 2.25 2.04
C LEU A 115 19.73 0.99 2.39
N GLY A 116 19.08 -0.17 2.47
CA GLY A 116 19.74 -1.44 2.73
C GLY A 116 20.76 -1.82 1.65
N LYS A 117 20.49 -1.48 0.38
CA LYS A 117 21.46 -1.63 -0.72
C LYS A 117 22.63 -0.66 -0.62
N LEU A 118 22.33 0.61 -0.31
CA LEU A 118 23.37 1.63 -0.12
C LEU A 118 24.35 1.24 1.00
N LEU A 119 23.82 0.62 2.07
CA LEU A 119 24.60 0.13 3.20
C LEU A 119 25.15 -1.30 2.99
N HIS A 120 24.96 -1.90 1.81
CA HIS A 120 25.34 -3.29 1.48
C HIS A 120 24.79 -4.36 2.45
N VAL A 121 23.67 -4.09 3.11
CA VAL A 121 22.99 -5.01 4.03
C VAL A 121 22.14 -6.03 3.27
N THR A 122 21.62 -5.67 2.08
CA THR A 122 20.78 -6.56 1.25
C THR A 122 20.88 -6.25 -0.23
N ASN A 123 20.68 -7.27 -1.08
CA ASN A 123 20.51 -7.12 -2.53
C ASN A 123 19.04 -7.27 -2.99
N ARG A 124 18.10 -7.49 -2.06
CA ARG A 124 16.69 -7.76 -2.37
C ARG A 124 16.00 -6.50 -2.93
N HIS A 125 15.37 -6.61 -4.10
CA HIS A 125 14.71 -5.47 -4.79
C HIS A 125 13.33 -5.08 -4.22
N GLY A 126 12.70 -5.94 -3.40
CA GLY A 126 11.40 -5.68 -2.81
C GLY A 126 10.81 -6.92 -2.14
N ASP A 127 9.59 -6.78 -1.64
CA ASP A 127 8.73 -7.90 -1.21
C ASP A 127 7.64 -8.24 -2.24
N GLU A 128 7.55 -7.48 -3.34
CA GLU A 128 6.63 -7.79 -4.44
C GLU A 128 7.02 -9.09 -5.13
N ASP A 129 6.03 -9.92 -5.41
CA ASP A 129 6.18 -11.10 -6.25
C ASP A 129 6.36 -10.70 -7.71
N GLY A 130 6.81 -11.64 -8.55
CA GLY A 130 7.01 -11.38 -9.98
C GLY A 130 5.75 -10.89 -10.70
N TRP A 131 4.58 -11.26 -10.20
CA TRP A 131 3.27 -10.80 -10.69
C TRP A 131 3.07 -9.29 -10.46
N SER A 132 3.17 -8.85 -9.20
CA SER A 132 3.01 -7.45 -8.84
C SER A 132 4.07 -6.58 -9.52
N TYR A 133 5.33 -7.05 -9.54
CA TYR A 133 6.42 -6.35 -10.22
C TYR A 133 6.16 -6.18 -11.72
N PHE A 134 5.70 -7.23 -12.41
CA PHE A 134 5.44 -7.20 -13.85
C PHE A 134 4.31 -6.24 -14.21
N HIS A 135 3.23 -6.20 -13.42
CA HIS A 135 2.06 -5.36 -13.70
C HIS A 135 2.17 -3.92 -13.19
N ASN A 136 2.99 -3.66 -12.16
CA ASN A 136 3.29 -2.30 -11.68
C ASN A 136 4.35 -1.58 -12.54
N SER A 137 4.97 -2.27 -13.49
CA SER A 137 5.96 -1.67 -14.37
C SER A 137 5.30 -0.67 -15.36
N PRO A 138 5.87 0.53 -15.56
CA PRO A 138 5.27 1.58 -16.41
C PRO A 138 5.15 1.18 -17.90
N GLU A 139 5.84 0.13 -18.32
CA GLU A 139 5.89 -0.38 -19.69
C GLU A 139 4.73 -1.34 -20.01
N THR A 140 4.00 -1.83 -19.00
CA THR A 140 3.06 -2.95 -19.15
C THR A 140 1.63 -2.48 -19.42
N LYS A 141 1.36 -1.94 -20.62
CA LYS A 141 -0.01 -1.48 -20.99
C LYS A 141 -0.79 -2.49 -21.83
N TRP A 142 -0.12 -3.18 -22.75
CA TRP A 142 -0.71 -4.15 -23.66
C TRP A 142 0.03 -5.47 -23.52
N VAL A 143 -0.73 -6.54 -23.38
CA VAL A 143 -0.16 -7.87 -23.16
C VAL A 143 -0.82 -8.90 -24.06
N LEU A 144 -0.07 -9.96 -24.30
CA LEU A 144 -0.53 -11.17 -24.95
C LEU A 144 -0.59 -12.26 -23.88
N ILE A 145 -1.78 -12.80 -23.62
CA ILE A 145 -1.98 -13.91 -22.69
C ILE A 145 -2.26 -15.17 -23.50
N ARG A 146 -1.41 -16.17 -23.36
CA ARG A 146 -1.62 -17.50 -23.95
C ARG A 146 -2.30 -18.40 -22.95
N ASP A 147 -3.38 -19.04 -23.38
CA ASP A 147 -4.09 -20.08 -22.65
C ASP A 147 -3.80 -21.42 -23.32
N PHE A 148 -2.91 -22.21 -22.72
CA PHE A 148 -2.50 -23.50 -23.27
C PHE A 148 -3.59 -24.57 -23.12
N LYS A 149 -4.55 -24.38 -22.21
CA LYS A 149 -5.63 -25.33 -21.92
C LYS A 149 -6.73 -25.25 -22.98
N ASN A 150 -7.09 -24.03 -23.39
CA ASN A 150 -8.17 -23.79 -24.35
C ASN A 150 -7.67 -23.49 -25.77
N ASP A 151 -6.35 -23.48 -26.00
CA ASP A 151 -5.72 -23.11 -27.28
C ASP A 151 -6.10 -21.70 -27.75
N LEU A 152 -6.08 -20.73 -26.83
CA LEU A 152 -6.48 -19.34 -27.09
C LEU A 152 -5.35 -18.36 -26.79
N ILE A 153 -5.36 -17.23 -27.50
CA ILE A 153 -4.53 -16.07 -27.24
C ILE A 153 -5.43 -14.86 -27.05
N TYR A 154 -5.21 -14.11 -25.97
CA TYR A 154 -5.87 -12.84 -25.69
C TYR A 154 -4.86 -11.72 -25.84
N TYR A 155 -5.07 -10.82 -26.80
CA TYR A 155 -4.27 -9.62 -26.95
C TYR A 155 -5.09 -8.40 -26.55
N GLY A 156 -4.68 -7.69 -25.51
CA GLY A 156 -5.48 -6.58 -24.99
C GLY A 156 -4.73 -5.69 -24.00
N GLY A 157 -5.35 -4.56 -23.68
CA GLY A 157 -4.82 -3.64 -22.68
C GLY A 157 -5.16 -4.11 -21.26
N ILE A 158 -4.20 -4.09 -20.33
CA ILE A 158 -4.49 -4.40 -18.93
C ILE A 158 -5.30 -3.25 -18.34
N SER A 159 -6.48 -3.58 -17.81
CA SER A 159 -7.31 -2.61 -17.10
C SER A 159 -7.19 -2.75 -15.59
N HIS A 160 -7.21 -3.99 -15.07
CA HIS A 160 -7.10 -4.33 -13.66
C HIS A 160 -6.42 -5.69 -13.53
N PHE A 161 -5.75 -5.93 -12.40
CA PHE A 161 -5.18 -7.21 -12.02
C PHE A 161 -5.31 -7.39 -10.50
N SER A 162 -5.28 -8.62 -10.02
CA SER A 162 -5.35 -8.90 -8.58
C SER A 162 -4.02 -8.56 -7.88
N GLU A 163 -4.10 -7.94 -6.70
CA GLU A 163 -2.91 -7.65 -5.88
C GLU A 163 -2.57 -8.78 -4.89
N SER A 164 -3.44 -9.80 -4.78
CA SER A 164 -3.29 -10.89 -3.81
C SER A 164 -2.53 -12.07 -4.39
N GLY A 165 -1.66 -12.70 -3.59
CA GLY A 165 -0.91 -13.88 -4.00
C GLY A 165 -1.68 -15.20 -4.06
N PHE A 166 -2.99 -15.22 -3.76
CA PHE A 166 -3.79 -16.46 -3.72
C PHE A 166 -4.49 -16.78 -5.04
N MET A 167 -5.01 -15.77 -5.74
CA MET A 167 -5.69 -15.91 -7.02
C MET A 167 -5.18 -14.82 -7.96
N ARG A 168 -4.71 -15.24 -9.13
CA ARG A 168 -4.24 -14.33 -10.18
C ARG A 168 -5.39 -14.05 -11.13
N GLU A 169 -5.94 -12.86 -11.03
CA GLU A 169 -7.05 -12.42 -11.86
C GLU A 169 -6.59 -11.22 -12.69
N ILE A 170 -7.04 -11.15 -13.95
CA ILE A 170 -6.72 -10.04 -14.83
C ILE A 170 -7.94 -9.68 -15.68
N ILE A 171 -8.17 -8.37 -15.83
CA ILE A 171 -9.20 -7.82 -16.70
C ILE A 171 -8.53 -7.09 -17.84
N LEU A 172 -8.74 -7.59 -19.04
CA LEU A 172 -8.29 -6.98 -20.28
C LEU A 172 -9.39 -6.11 -20.90
N SER A 173 -9.00 -5.04 -21.60
CA SER A 173 -9.90 -4.17 -22.38
C SER A 173 -9.46 -4.07 -23.84
N GLY A 174 -10.43 -4.01 -24.75
CA GLY A 174 -10.19 -3.94 -26.20
C GLY A 174 -9.46 -5.17 -26.72
N VAL A 175 -9.99 -6.36 -26.41
CA VAL A 175 -9.30 -7.64 -26.55
C VAL A 175 -9.57 -8.26 -27.91
N ASP A 176 -8.51 -8.58 -28.63
CA ASP A 176 -8.55 -9.42 -29.81
C ASP A 176 -8.18 -10.86 -29.42
N ILE A 177 -9.00 -11.82 -29.86
CA ILE A 177 -8.89 -13.22 -29.46
C ILE A 177 -8.52 -14.05 -30.68
N TYR A 178 -7.49 -14.88 -30.52
CA TYR A 178 -6.93 -15.72 -31.57
C TYR A 178 -6.84 -17.17 -31.10
N LEU A 179 -6.74 -18.10 -32.05
CA LEU A 179 -6.37 -19.47 -31.80
C LEU A 179 -4.85 -19.57 -31.56
N ASN A 180 -4.41 -20.25 -30.51
CA ASN A 180 -2.98 -20.30 -30.15
C ASN A 180 -2.17 -21.18 -31.11
N SER A 181 -2.73 -22.28 -31.60
CA SER A 181 -2.04 -23.18 -32.53
C SER A 181 -1.84 -22.63 -33.94
N THR A 182 -2.79 -21.84 -34.47
CA THR A 182 -2.73 -21.31 -35.84
C THR A 182 -2.46 -19.81 -35.92
N GLY A 183 -2.71 -19.06 -34.85
CA GLY A 183 -2.71 -17.59 -34.87
C GLY A 183 -3.92 -16.99 -35.59
N GLU A 184 -4.95 -17.79 -35.89
CA GLU A 184 -6.16 -17.32 -36.55
C GLU A 184 -6.99 -16.42 -35.63
N PHE A 185 -7.40 -15.25 -36.14
CA PHE A 185 -8.31 -14.36 -35.43
C PHE A 185 -9.70 -14.96 -35.32
N LEU A 186 -10.26 -15.01 -34.11
CA LEU A 186 -11.59 -15.55 -33.85
C LEU A 186 -12.62 -14.42 -33.74
N TYR A 187 -12.44 -13.52 -32.77
CA TYR A 187 -13.36 -12.41 -32.52
C TYR A 187 -12.74 -11.35 -31.62
N LYS A 188 -13.46 -10.24 -31.45
CA LYS A 188 -13.09 -9.11 -30.58
C LYS A 188 -14.07 -8.99 -29.42
N ALA A 189 -13.56 -8.70 -28.23
CA ALA A 189 -14.34 -8.46 -27.03
C ALA A 189 -13.95 -7.12 -26.38
N ASP A 190 -14.94 -6.37 -25.90
CA ASP A 190 -14.66 -5.08 -25.24
C ASP A 190 -13.91 -5.26 -23.92
N LYS A 191 -14.27 -6.30 -23.16
CA LYS A 191 -13.59 -6.70 -21.91
C LYS A 191 -13.55 -8.20 -21.77
N VAL A 192 -12.47 -8.72 -21.20
CA VAL A 192 -12.31 -10.14 -20.84
C VAL A 192 -11.78 -10.22 -19.43
N TYR A 193 -12.44 -11.04 -18.60
CA TYR A 193 -11.95 -11.43 -17.28
C TYR A 193 -11.32 -12.81 -17.38
N LEU A 194 -10.11 -12.95 -16.84
CA LEU A 194 -9.37 -14.21 -16.80
C LEU A 194 -8.92 -14.48 -15.36
N GLU A 195 -9.25 -15.67 -14.87
CA GLU A 195 -8.65 -16.26 -13.68
C GLU A 195 -7.53 -17.21 -14.13
N LEU A 196 -6.30 -16.88 -13.78
CA LEU A 196 -5.09 -17.54 -14.24
C LEU A 196 -4.69 -18.64 -13.27
N GLU A 197 -5.02 -19.88 -13.61
CA GLU A 197 -4.49 -21.08 -12.96
C GLU A 197 -2.97 -21.18 -13.19
N ASP A 198 -2.22 -21.53 -12.14
CA ASP A 198 -0.76 -21.71 -12.25
C ASP A 198 -0.41 -22.71 -13.37
N TYR A 199 0.63 -22.37 -14.14
CA TYR A 199 1.17 -23.15 -15.27
C TYR A 199 0.28 -23.32 -16.51
N SER A 200 -0.97 -22.83 -16.49
CA SER A 200 -1.87 -22.94 -17.66
C SER A 200 -1.77 -21.75 -18.61
N TYR A 201 -1.15 -20.66 -18.15
CA TYR A 201 -1.05 -19.41 -18.89
C TYR A 201 0.38 -18.90 -18.97
N ALA A 202 0.67 -18.18 -20.05
CA ALA A 202 1.86 -17.34 -20.17
C ALA A 202 1.44 -15.91 -20.52
N ILE A 203 2.07 -14.92 -19.87
CA ILE A 203 1.87 -13.50 -20.18
C ILE A 203 3.13 -12.98 -20.85
N GLU A 204 2.97 -12.41 -22.04
CA GLU A 204 4.04 -11.87 -22.86
C GLU A 204 3.79 -10.38 -23.10
N ILE A 205 4.86 -9.58 -23.10
CA ILE A 205 4.85 -8.22 -23.65
C ILE A 205 5.45 -8.32 -25.05
N PRO A 206 4.63 -8.37 -26.11
CA PRO A 206 5.15 -8.57 -27.45
C PRO A 206 5.88 -7.30 -27.94
N VAL A 207 7.11 -7.48 -28.42
CA VAL A 207 7.78 -6.47 -29.25
C VAL A 207 7.47 -6.81 -30.70
N PHE A 208 6.53 -6.07 -31.29
CA PHE A 208 6.24 -6.24 -32.71
C PHE A 208 7.34 -5.54 -33.53
N PRO A 209 8.11 -6.26 -34.37
CA PRO A 209 9.24 -5.69 -35.12
C PRO A 209 8.86 -4.48 -35.99
N GLN A 210 7.59 -4.40 -36.38
CA GLN A 210 7.03 -3.33 -37.22
C GLN A 210 6.94 -1.97 -36.50
N TYR A 211 7.05 -1.95 -35.16
CA TYR A 211 6.97 -0.75 -34.33
C TYR A 211 8.27 -0.48 -33.54
N ALA A 212 9.31 -1.31 -33.69
CA ALA A 212 10.58 -1.18 -32.96
C ALA A 212 11.50 -0.04 -33.47
N ASN A 213 11.10 0.64 -34.56
CA ASN A 213 11.86 1.74 -35.19
C ASN A 213 11.11 3.09 -35.17
N GLN A 214 10.10 3.26 -34.31
CA GLN A 214 9.45 4.55 -34.03
C GLN A 214 9.81 5.01 -32.63
#